data_AF-A0A4U1JT71-F1
#
_entry.id   AF-A0A4U1JT71-F1
#
_cell.length_a   1.000
_cell.length_b   1.000
_cell.length_c   1.000
_cell.angle_alpha   90.00
_cell.angle_beta   90.00
_cell.angle_gamma   90.00
#
_symmetry.space_group_name_H-M   'P 1'
#
loop_
_entity.id
_entity.type
_entity.pdbx_description
1 polymer ?
#
loop_
_entity_poly.entity_id
_entity_poly.type
_entity_poly.pdbx_seq_one_letter_code
_entity_poly.pdbx_strand_id
1 'polypeptide(L)'
;MRPILIDDLLIAARALTVVAAPERPARLAQWLREAHWADLYRKRLARAHPRWGNGSLMARALREPARRGLRPDRAEIDDLAEVIAAVRLWRARGLSSAGQRLYLREEACVRLTLSQGACHVQDPCEGRCHRSGVDADLRGGA
;
A
#
# COMPACT_ATOMS: atom_id res chain seq x y z
N MET A 1 -8.11 -3.03 -3.03
CA MET A 1 -7.28 -1.96 -3.63
C MET A 1 -6.48 -2.57 -4.76
N ARG A 2 -6.27 -1.84 -5.85
CA ARG A 2 -5.37 -2.26 -6.94
C ARG A 2 -3.91 -2.35 -6.43
N PRO A 3 -3.03 -3.11 -7.09
CA PRO A 3 -1.60 -3.10 -6.79
C PRO A 3 -1.06 -1.66 -6.75
N ILE A 4 -0.24 -1.35 -5.75
CA ILE A 4 0.43 -0.06 -5.62
C ILE A 4 1.71 -0.12 -6.45
N LEU A 5 1.82 0.77 -7.44
CA LEU A 5 2.99 0.95 -8.29
C LEU A 5 3.86 2.11 -7.79
N ILE A 6 5.04 2.26 -8.36
CA ILE A 6 5.95 3.37 -8.00
C ILE A 6 5.30 4.74 -8.25
N ASP A 7 4.57 4.89 -9.36
CA ASP A 7 3.88 6.13 -9.71
C ASP A 7 2.78 6.49 -8.69
N ASP A 8 2.12 5.50 -8.07
CA ASP A 8 1.16 5.76 -7.00
C ASP A 8 1.84 6.43 -5.80
N LEU A 9 3.06 6.01 -5.45
CA LEU A 9 3.82 6.58 -4.33
C LEU A 9 4.25 8.01 -4.64
N LEU A 10 4.77 8.24 -5.85
CA LEU A 10 5.21 9.56 -6.30
C LEU A 10 4.04 10.57 -6.34
N ILE A 11 2.89 10.17 -6.89
CA ILE A 11 1.72 11.04 -6.95
C ILE A 11 1.13 11.29 -5.56
N ALA A 12 1.12 10.29 -4.67
CA ALA A 12 0.70 10.48 -3.29
C ALA A 12 1.63 11.43 -2.52
N ALA A 13 2.95 11.35 -2.73
CA ALA A 13 3.92 12.24 -2.09
C ALA A 13 3.67 13.71 -2.50
N ARG A 14 3.46 13.94 -3.80
CA ARG A 14 3.12 15.28 -4.31
C ARG A 14 1.80 15.82 -3.76
N ALA A 15 0.80 14.97 -3.60
CA ALA A 15 -0.46 15.35 -2.97
C ALA A 15 -0.29 15.65 -1.46
N LEU A 16 0.71 15.07 -0.80
CA LEU A 16 0.97 15.30 0.63
C LEU A 16 1.56 16.69 0.93
N THR A 17 2.18 17.33 -0.07
CA THR A 17 2.82 18.65 0.06
C THR A 17 1.88 19.74 0.60
N VAL A 18 0.58 19.65 0.33
CA VAL A 18 -0.44 20.62 0.77
C VAL A 18 -1.09 20.25 2.11
N VAL A 19 -0.72 19.11 2.69
CA VAL A 19 -1.24 18.61 3.97
C VAL A 19 -0.28 19.02 5.09
N ALA A 20 -0.83 19.65 6.13
CA ALA A 20 -0.06 20.02 7.31
C ALA A 20 0.55 18.77 7.97
N ALA A 21 1.83 18.85 8.34
CA ALA A 21 2.60 17.75 8.95
C ALA A 21 1.84 16.93 10.02
N PRO A 22 1.17 17.53 11.02
CA PRO A 22 0.46 16.76 12.06
C PRO A 22 -0.73 15.95 11.50
N GLU A 23 -1.30 16.32 10.37
CA GLU A 23 -2.46 15.66 9.76
C GLU A 23 -2.08 14.55 8.78
N ARG A 24 -0.83 14.54 8.31
CA ARG A 24 -0.34 13.64 7.25
C ARG A 24 -0.61 12.16 7.55
N PRO A 25 -0.34 11.61 8.75
CA PRO A 25 -0.59 10.20 9.03
C PRO A 25 -2.07 9.83 8.88
N ALA A 26 -2.97 10.69 9.38
CA ALA A 26 -4.41 10.48 9.30
C ALA A 26 -4.92 10.58 7.85
N ARG A 27 -4.42 11.55 7.09
CA ARG A 27 -4.76 11.73 5.66
C ARG A 27 -4.29 10.57 4.79
N LEU A 28 -3.05 10.12 4.95
CA LEU A 28 -2.52 8.96 4.22
C LEU A 28 -3.33 7.69 4.52
N ALA A 29 -3.67 7.46 5.80
CA ALA A 29 -4.53 6.35 6.20
C ALA A 29 -5.94 6.45 5.59
N GLN A 30 -6.48 7.66 5.44
CA GLN A 30 -7.75 7.89 4.75
C GLN A 30 -7.64 7.58 3.26
N TRP A 31 -6.64 8.09 2.54
CA TRP A 31 -6.47 7.84 1.11
C TRP A 31 -6.36 6.35 0.78
N LEU A 32 -5.62 5.59 1.59
CA LEU A 32 -5.49 4.15 1.43
C LEU A 32 -6.82 3.41 1.63
N ARG A 33 -7.64 3.81 2.62
CA ARG A 33 -9.00 3.29 2.81
C ARG A 33 -9.92 3.64 1.65
N GLU A 34 -9.90 4.89 1.19
CA GLU A 34 -10.74 5.35 0.09
C GLU A 34 -10.38 4.67 -1.23
N ALA A 35 -9.09 4.48 -1.53
CA ALA A 35 -8.63 3.68 -2.67
C ALA A 35 -9.05 2.20 -2.53
N HIS A 36 -9.00 1.63 -1.33
CA HIS A 36 -9.50 0.28 -1.09
C HIS A 36 -11.01 0.16 -1.35
N TRP A 37 -11.83 1.07 -0.81
CA TRP A 37 -13.27 1.09 -1.03
C TRP A 37 -13.65 1.37 -2.48
N ALA A 38 -12.92 2.23 -3.18
CA ALA A 38 -13.11 2.48 -4.60
C ALA A 38 -12.85 1.22 -5.46
N ASP A 39 -11.88 0.39 -5.08
CA ASP A 39 -11.64 -0.89 -5.75
C ASP A 39 -12.78 -1.90 -5.50
N LEU A 40 -13.32 -1.95 -4.27
CA LEU A 40 -14.51 -2.77 -3.97
C LEU A 40 -15.73 -2.31 -4.76
N TYR A 41 -15.98 -0.99 -4.82
CA TYR A 41 -17.04 -0.39 -5.62
C TYR A 41 -16.89 -0.77 -7.10
N ARG A 42 -15.69 -0.61 -7.66
CA ARG A 42 -15.39 -0.95 -9.06
C ARG A 42 -15.62 -2.42 -9.35
N LYS A 43 -15.21 -3.33 -8.45
CA LYS A 43 -15.44 -4.77 -8.59
C LYS A 43 -16.92 -5.12 -8.59
N ARG A 44 -17.73 -4.42 -7.77
CA ARG A 44 -19.17 -4.67 -7.65
C ARG A 44 -19.99 -4.07 -8.80
N LEU A 45 -19.63 -2.87 -9.25
CA LEU A 45 -20.48 -2.06 -10.15
C LEU A 45 -19.84 -1.82 -11.53
N ALA A 46 -18.67 -2.41 -11.80
CA ALA A 46 -17.89 -2.26 -13.03
C ALA A 46 -17.58 -0.80 -13.43
N ARG A 47 -17.69 0.15 -12.49
CA ARG A 47 -17.49 1.59 -12.71
C ARG A 47 -16.52 2.16 -11.67
N ALA A 48 -15.75 3.18 -12.04
CA ALA A 48 -14.94 3.91 -11.07
C ALA A 48 -15.83 4.62 -10.03
N HIS A 49 -15.36 4.70 -8.78
CA HIS A 49 -16.06 5.43 -7.74
C HIS A 49 -16.01 6.93 -8.06
N PRO A 50 -17.16 7.66 -8.05
CA PRO A 50 -17.23 9.04 -8.51
C PRO A 50 -16.31 9.99 -7.73
N ARG A 51 -16.14 9.76 -6.42
CA ARG A 51 -15.31 10.62 -5.56
C ARG A 51 -13.86 10.17 -5.43
N TRP A 52 -13.58 8.88 -5.63
CA TRP A 52 -12.31 8.26 -5.20
C TRP A 52 -11.53 7.60 -6.33
N GLY A 53 -12.11 7.54 -7.54
CA GLY A 53 -11.46 6.98 -8.71
C GLY A 53 -11.62 5.47 -8.82
N ASN A 54 -10.66 4.84 -9.51
CA ASN A 54 -10.76 3.45 -9.97
C ASN A 54 -10.20 2.42 -8.96
N GLY A 55 -9.84 2.86 -7.75
CA GLY A 55 -9.28 2.00 -6.71
C GLY A 55 -7.76 1.82 -6.71
N SER A 56 -7.01 2.58 -7.53
CA SER A 56 -5.59 2.80 -7.30
C SER A 56 -5.35 3.96 -6.33
N LEU A 57 -4.19 3.96 -5.67
CA LEU A 57 -3.82 5.05 -4.77
C LEU A 57 -3.56 6.34 -5.57
N MET A 58 -2.97 6.25 -6.75
CA MET A 58 -2.79 7.36 -7.69
C MET A 58 -4.12 8.01 -8.04
N ALA A 59 -5.13 7.24 -8.45
CA ALA A 59 -6.42 7.80 -8.84
C ALA A 59 -7.13 8.52 -7.68
N ARG A 60 -6.85 8.10 -6.43
CA ARG A 60 -7.32 8.78 -5.23
C ARG A 60 -6.49 10.03 -4.93
N ALA A 61 -5.16 9.95 -4.96
CA ALA A 61 -4.26 11.06 -4.67
C ALA A 61 -4.42 12.21 -5.68
N LEU A 62 -4.70 11.93 -6.96
CA LEU A 62 -5.02 12.93 -7.99
C LEU A 62 -6.29 13.76 -7.72
N ARG A 63 -7.06 13.42 -6.67
CA ARG A 63 -8.22 14.21 -6.22
C ARG A 63 -7.84 15.32 -5.25
N GLU A 64 -6.60 15.34 -4.79
CA GLU A 64 -6.06 16.37 -3.93
C GLU A 64 -5.34 17.43 -4.76
N PRO A 65 -5.30 18.68 -4.30
CA PRO A 65 -4.37 19.64 -4.86
C PRO A 65 -2.94 19.14 -4.62
N ALA A 66 -2.06 19.35 -5.58
CA ALA A 66 -0.67 18.88 -5.49
C ALA A 66 0.27 19.93 -6.07
N ARG A 67 1.43 20.09 -5.45
CA ARG A 67 2.51 20.88 -6.02
C ARG A 67 3.06 20.17 -7.26
N ARG A 68 3.28 20.93 -8.34
CA ARG A 68 3.97 20.45 -9.54
C ARG A 68 5.43 20.86 -9.46
N GLY A 69 6.32 19.88 -9.37
CA GLY A 69 7.77 20.05 -9.46
C GLY A 69 8.33 19.17 -10.59
N LEU A 70 9.35 19.66 -11.30
CA LEU A 70 10.02 18.87 -12.34
C LEU A 70 11.07 17.91 -11.74
N ARG A 71 11.63 18.28 -10.58
CA ARG A 71 12.61 17.48 -9.83
C ARG A 71 12.22 17.44 -8.35
N PRO A 72 12.35 16.28 -7.70
CA PRO A 72 12.11 16.17 -6.27
C PRO A 72 13.15 17.00 -5.52
N ASP A 73 12.67 17.90 -4.66
CA ASP A 73 13.50 18.55 -3.64
C ASP A 73 13.55 17.68 -2.38
N ARG A 74 14.31 18.11 -1.37
CA ARG A 74 14.45 17.37 -0.11
C ARG A 74 13.08 17.14 0.56
N ALA A 75 12.16 18.09 0.47
CA ALA A 75 10.84 17.96 1.06
C ALA A 75 9.99 16.90 0.31
N GLU A 76 10.05 16.84 -1.02
CA GLU A 76 9.36 15.79 -1.79
C GLU A 76 9.92 14.39 -1.48
N ILE A 77 11.22 14.27 -1.16
CA ILE A 77 11.83 13.02 -0.70
C ILE A 77 11.30 12.63 0.69
N ASP A 78 11.22 13.58 1.63
CA ASP A 78 10.67 13.35 2.97
C ASP A 78 9.18 12.96 2.89
N ASP A 79 8.40 13.62 2.04
CA ASP A 79 7.00 13.29 1.77
C ASP A 79 6.84 11.87 1.21
N LEU A 80 7.74 11.45 0.30
CA LEU A 80 7.76 10.09 -0.23
C LEU A 80 8.07 9.05 0.85
N ALA A 81 8.98 9.35 1.78
CA ALA A 81 9.28 8.48 2.90
C ALA A 81 8.04 8.28 3.80
N GLU A 82 7.28 9.33 4.08
CA GLU A 82 6.02 9.25 4.82
C GLU A 82 4.98 8.37 4.12
N VAL A 83 4.82 8.52 2.80
CA VAL A 83 3.92 7.69 1.99
C VAL A 83 4.33 6.22 2.05
N ILE A 84 5.62 5.93 1.90
CA ILE A 84 6.14 4.56 1.98
C ILE A 84 5.86 3.96 3.37
N ALA A 85 6.10 4.71 4.44
CA ALA A 85 5.80 4.28 5.81
C ALA A 85 4.31 3.95 5.98
N ALA A 86 3.41 4.81 5.50
CA ALA A 86 1.97 4.57 5.55
C ALA A 86 1.55 3.32 4.75
N VAL A 87 2.16 3.08 3.59
CA VAL A 87 1.90 1.88 2.79
C VAL A 87 2.40 0.62 3.49
N ARG A 88 3.56 0.66 4.15
CA ARG A 88 4.06 -0.47 4.97
C ARG A 88 3.07 -0.81 6.08
N LEU A 89 2.59 0.21 6.81
CA LEU A 89 1.58 0.04 7.86
C LEU A 89 0.27 -0.55 7.31
N TRP A 90 -0.21 -0.06 6.16
CA TRP A 90 -1.42 -0.57 5.53
C TRP A 90 -1.29 -2.04 5.13
N ARG A 91 -0.15 -2.44 4.54
CA ARG A 91 0.11 -3.84 4.18
C ARG A 91 0.20 -4.74 5.41
N ALA A 92 0.79 -4.25 6.50
CA ALA A 92 0.85 -4.99 7.76
C ALA A 92 -0.53 -5.27 8.37
N ARG A 93 -1.49 -4.35 8.23
CA ARG A 93 -2.89 -4.55 8.66
C ARG A 93 -3.57 -5.69 7.91
N GLY A 94 -3.39 -5.76 6.59
CA GLY A 94 -3.97 -6.83 5.76
C GLY A 94 -3.41 -8.22 6.08
N LEU A 95 -2.17 -8.29 6.57
CA LEU A 95 -1.57 -9.53 7.07
C LEU A 95 -2.17 -9.94 8.44
N SER A 96 -2.58 -8.97 9.26
CA SER A 96 -3.24 -9.24 10.56
C SER A 96 -4.63 -9.84 10.44
N SER A 97 -5.39 -9.54 9.38
CA SER A 97 -6.73 -10.09 9.14
C SER A 97 -6.71 -11.59 8.77
N ALA A 98 -5.57 -12.12 8.35
CA ALA A 98 -5.38 -13.54 8.00
C ALA A 98 -4.81 -14.38 9.16
N GLY A 99 -4.94 -13.90 10.41
CA GLY A 99 -4.42 -14.58 11.60
C GLY A 99 -2.95 -14.30 11.93
N GLN A 100 -2.29 -13.34 11.24
CA GLN A 100 -0.88 -13.02 11.45
C GLN A 100 -0.70 -11.61 12.02
N ARG A 101 -0.70 -11.46 13.35
CA ARG A 101 -0.33 -10.20 14.02
C ARG A 101 1.13 -9.86 13.71
N LEU A 102 1.35 -8.74 13.03
CA LEU A 102 2.68 -8.15 12.87
C LEU A 102 2.87 -7.08 13.93
N TYR A 103 3.95 -7.20 14.71
CA TYR A 103 4.44 -6.13 15.56
C TYR A 103 5.54 -5.37 14.81
N LEU A 104 5.46 -4.05 14.81
CA LEU A 104 6.55 -3.19 14.36
C LEU A 104 7.46 -2.93 15.55
N ARG A 105 8.70 -3.41 15.47
CA ARG A 105 9.79 -2.92 16.33
C ARG A 105 10.78 -2.20 15.43
N GLU A 106 10.88 -0.89 15.64
CA GLU A 106 11.93 0.04 15.21
C GLU A 106 12.71 -0.36 13.94
N GLU A 107 12.00 -0.47 12.80
CA GLU A 107 12.52 -0.55 11.40
C GLU A 107 12.32 -1.88 10.64
N ALA A 108 12.08 -3.03 11.31
CA ALA A 108 11.85 -4.30 10.62
C ALA A 108 10.43 -4.87 10.84
N CYS A 109 9.77 -5.29 9.75
CA CYS A 109 8.50 -5.99 9.80
C CYS A 109 8.77 -7.49 9.90
N VAL A 110 8.76 -8.06 11.09
CA VAL A 110 9.02 -9.50 11.31
C VAL A 110 7.70 -10.28 11.30
N ARG A 111 7.67 -11.40 10.56
CA ARG A 111 6.52 -12.32 10.49
C ARG A 111 6.55 -13.25 11.70
N LEU A 112 5.55 -13.14 12.58
CA LEU A 112 5.32 -14.14 13.65
C LEU A 112 4.23 -15.11 13.20
N THR A 113 4.61 -16.35 12.94
CA THR A 113 3.67 -17.48 12.87
C THR A 113 3.48 -18.02 14.28
N LEU A 114 2.30 -17.80 14.86
CA LEU A 114 1.89 -18.48 16.09
C LEU A 114 1.45 -19.91 15.74
N SER A 115 2.38 -20.86 15.72
CA SER A 115 2.04 -22.28 15.84
C SER A 115 2.07 -22.66 17.32
N GLN A 116 0.89 -22.86 17.91
CA GLN A 116 0.65 -23.57 19.18
C GLN A 116 1.74 -23.40 20.26
N GLY A 117 1.70 -22.29 21.00
CA GLY A 117 2.37 -22.19 22.31
C GLY A 117 3.87 -21.84 22.33
N ALA A 118 4.55 -21.70 21.19
CA ALA A 118 5.95 -21.25 21.16
C ALA A 118 6.17 -20.11 20.15
N CYS A 119 6.79 -19.02 20.60
CA CYS A 119 7.21 -17.92 19.73
C CYS A 119 8.53 -18.29 19.02
N HIS A 120 8.46 -18.68 17.75
CA HIS A 120 9.64 -18.79 16.89
C HIS A 120 9.81 -17.52 16.05
N VAL A 121 10.96 -16.87 16.19
CA VAL A 121 11.44 -15.83 15.27
C VAL A 121 12.17 -16.55 14.14
N GLN A 122 11.60 -16.53 12.93
CA GLN A 122 12.30 -17.03 11.74
C GLN A 122 12.90 -15.85 10.96
N ASP A 123 14.19 -15.95 10.67
CA ASP A 123 14.93 -15.00 9.84
C ASP A 123 14.50 -15.16 8.37
N PRO A 124 14.22 -14.09 7.59
CA PRO A 124 13.44 -14.20 6.35
C PRO A 124 14.21 -14.70 5.12
N CYS A 125 15.48 -15.10 5.22
CA CYS A 125 16.32 -15.35 4.05
C CYS A 125 16.26 -16.80 3.50
N GLU A 126 15.58 -17.74 4.16
CA GLU A 126 15.49 -19.12 3.67
C GLU A 126 14.04 -19.54 3.44
N GLY A 127 13.46 -19.13 2.31
CA GLY A 127 12.15 -19.63 1.93
C GLY A 127 11.57 -18.93 0.71
N ARG A 128 11.65 -19.60 -0.45
CA ARG A 128 11.00 -19.22 -1.71
C ARG A 128 9.54 -18.82 -1.47
N CYS A 129 9.25 -17.52 -1.61
CA CYS A 129 7.89 -17.00 -1.55
C CYS A 129 7.23 -17.20 -2.92
N HIS A 130 6.61 -18.35 -3.14
CA HIS A 130 5.77 -18.58 -4.33
C HIS A 130 4.54 -17.66 -4.26
N ARG A 131 4.53 -16.60 -5.06
CA ARG A 131 3.28 -15.95 -5.50
C ARG A 131 2.57 -16.93 -6.42
N SER A 132 1.58 -17.67 -5.93
CA SER A 132 0.62 -18.30 -6.80
C SER A 132 -0.41 -17.27 -7.24
N GLY A 133 -0.63 -17.18 -8.55
CA GLY A 133 -1.64 -16.33 -9.16
C GLY A 133 -1.07 -15.32 -10.14
N VAL A 134 -0.45 -15.80 -11.22
CA VAL A 134 -0.60 -15.45 -12.65
C VAL A 134 0.31 -16.45 -13.39
N ASP A 135 -0.09 -16.93 -14.57
CA ASP A 135 0.56 -17.95 -15.43
C ASP A 135 0.22 -19.42 -15.13
N ALA A 136 -1.06 -19.75 -15.32
CA ALA A 136 -1.46 -21.08 -15.77
C ALA A 136 -2.29 -20.89 -17.04
N ASP A 137 -1.63 -20.66 -18.17
CA ASP A 137 -2.17 -20.84 -19.52
C ASP A 137 -1.10 -20.47 -20.56
N LEU A 138 -0.08 -21.32 -20.75
CA LEU A 138 0.68 -21.45 -22.00
C LEU A 138 1.51 -22.73 -21.94
N ARG A 139 0.88 -23.88 -22.25
CA ARG A 139 1.50 -25.06 -22.90
C ARG A 139 0.43 -26.12 -23.13
N GLY A 140 -0.32 -25.95 -24.21
CA GLY A 140 -0.85 -27.05 -24.99
C GLY A 140 -0.03 -27.17 -26.28
N GLY A 141 0.21 -28.39 -26.73
CA GLY A 141 0.63 -28.65 -28.11
C GLY A 141 1.82 -29.58 -28.27
N ALA A 142 1.47 -30.87 -28.45
CA ALA A 142 2.22 -31.96 -29.11
C ALA A 142 3.56 -32.40 -28.51
#